data_AF-A0A2E4L4S5-F1
#
_entry.id   AF-A0A2E4L4S5-F1
#
_cell.length_a   1.000
_cell.length_b   1.000
_cell.length_c   1.000
_cell.angle_alpha   90.00
_cell.angle_beta   90.00
_cell.angle_gamma   90.00
#
_symmetry.space_group_name_H-M   'P 1'
#
loop_
_entity.id
_entity.type
_entity.pdbx_description
1 polymer ?
#
loop_
_entity_poly.entity_id
_entity_poly.type
_entity_poly.pdbx_seq_one_letter_code
_entity_poly.pdbx_strand_id
1 'polypeptide(L)'
;GECHEGIYTDWENSTHGNAGGDPDEVTMIAPFNGSPIFFRDVTVYPEKNDYRYQFRIIHNKSMKEQTITVEAVVGGGFMTGGGTQTYFGKYEDGTYKFLPFDYSQAEKSWFVQVKGSEVWVKPTKNISLNQLYNWPPHRVLGEMDEISNCQNCHGSQIIGKKVGKNYKTQFTTLAINCESCHGPAKKHVSIMSDIVKGKLKNPTTIGINSLTGLSTTESLNLCFQCHAVKTPLKNGYLPGENLQEYYSLRLSLLGNQNPYGVDGRIKTFGYQQNHLFSDCFINGAMTCTSCHNPHSQGYQDINRQKLVDRFDDRQCTACHSSKANNVSAHTFHQEKSIGSNCVSCHMPFRQQAGIGHEIKFTRSDHTIAIPRPLYDRSQGFESACLQCHSDQTEDALQKNVNQWWGDGKAMNPVIANRLLINNETTMMNASSLLLQPELNHSMGQYANVSYFIKRYLTPGMVSLDRGIKDKLIAYAKQDEDIDLKALAMAGLHYSQYQNPEIQLFLTEQLEKMEGIEESVRHRWGLILDYFGTVFYLIGDRPRAIECYELAKEVLPNDHQIAENLRKAKT
;
A
#
# COMPACT_ATOMS: atom_id res chain seq x y z
N GLY A 1 20.40 -20.68 -6.62
CA GLY A 1 21.41 -21.32 -5.76
C GLY A 1 22.77 -21.39 -6.42
N GLU A 2 22.91 -22.17 -7.49
CA GLU A 2 24.21 -22.66 -8.01
C GLU A 2 25.35 -21.64 -8.17
N CYS A 3 25.08 -20.41 -8.64
CA CYS A 3 26.11 -19.37 -8.80
C CYS A 3 26.20 -18.37 -7.63
N HIS A 4 25.18 -18.31 -6.77
CA HIS A 4 25.02 -17.32 -5.71
C HIS A 4 24.54 -18.00 -4.43
N GLU A 5 25.28 -19.02 -3.98
CA GLU A 5 24.86 -19.90 -2.88
C GLU A 5 24.56 -19.12 -1.60
N GLY A 6 25.49 -18.26 -1.14
CA GLY A 6 25.28 -17.48 0.08
C GLY A 6 24.06 -16.54 0.03
N ILE A 7 23.84 -15.87 -1.11
CA ILE A 7 22.65 -15.01 -1.31
C ILE A 7 21.37 -15.84 -1.31
N TYR A 8 21.41 -17.01 -1.96
CA TYR A 8 20.28 -17.92 -1.98
C TYR A 8 19.94 -18.43 -0.58
N THR A 9 20.94 -18.82 0.21
CA THR A 9 20.75 -19.25 1.61
C THR A 9 20.17 -18.13 2.47
N ASP A 10 20.64 -16.89 2.31
CA ASP A 10 20.05 -15.74 3.00
C ASP A 10 18.57 -15.56 2.62
N TRP A 11 18.25 -15.63 1.33
CA TRP A 11 16.89 -15.49 0.82
C TRP A 11 15.95 -16.61 1.28
N GLU A 12 16.39 -17.87 1.21
CA GLU A 12 15.59 -19.04 1.57
C GLU A 12 15.19 -19.01 3.05
N ASN A 13 16.03 -18.45 3.92
CA ASN A 13 15.74 -18.26 5.34
C ASN A 13 15.04 -16.93 5.68
N SER A 14 14.79 -16.08 4.68
CA SER A 14 14.19 -14.77 4.87
C SER A 14 12.66 -14.82 4.96
N THR A 15 12.04 -13.71 5.37
CA THR A 15 10.57 -13.57 5.34
C THR A 15 9.99 -13.59 3.93
N HIS A 16 10.79 -13.25 2.90
CA HIS A 16 10.39 -13.29 1.50
C HIS A 16 10.46 -14.71 0.91
N GLY A 17 11.51 -15.48 1.24
CA GLY A 17 11.62 -16.89 0.87
C GLY A 17 10.51 -17.75 1.50
N ASN A 18 10.03 -17.34 2.68
CA ASN A 18 8.97 -18.04 3.43
C ASN A 18 7.61 -17.32 3.38
N ALA A 19 7.36 -16.49 2.35
CA ALA A 19 6.15 -15.67 2.28
C ALA A 19 4.86 -16.48 2.06
N GLY A 20 4.97 -17.63 1.39
CA GLY A 20 3.85 -18.51 1.06
C GLY A 20 4.30 -19.67 0.16
N GLY A 21 3.39 -20.59 -0.14
CA GLY A 21 3.70 -21.76 -0.97
C GLY A 21 2.58 -22.79 -1.01
N ASP A 22 2.95 -23.98 -1.46
CA ASP A 22 2.11 -25.17 -1.36
C ASP A 22 1.86 -25.50 0.13
N PRO A 23 0.63 -25.87 0.53
CA PRO A 23 0.30 -26.21 1.91
C PRO A 23 1.20 -27.28 2.56
N ASP A 24 1.81 -28.18 1.78
CA ASP A 24 2.72 -29.20 2.30
C ASP A 24 4.19 -28.76 2.33
N GLU A 25 4.55 -27.67 1.66
CA GLU A 25 5.91 -27.13 1.61
C GLU A 25 6.12 -25.96 2.59
N VAL A 26 5.04 -25.36 3.10
CA VAL A 26 5.12 -24.25 4.06
C VAL A 26 4.94 -24.71 5.51
N THR A 27 5.46 -23.91 6.44
CA THR A 27 5.10 -24.07 7.86
C THR A 27 3.64 -23.63 8.06
N MET A 28 2.77 -24.60 8.36
CA MET A 28 1.38 -24.33 8.71
C MET A 28 1.26 -23.88 10.16
N ILE A 29 0.89 -22.62 10.40
CA ILE A 29 0.73 -22.09 11.78
C ILE A 29 -0.63 -22.46 12.39
N ALA A 30 -1.61 -22.75 11.55
CA ALA A 30 -2.93 -23.19 11.99
C ALA A 30 -2.96 -24.71 12.23
N PRO A 31 -3.70 -25.19 13.24
CA PRO A 31 -3.60 -26.58 13.68
C PRO A 31 -4.27 -27.61 12.74
N PHE A 32 -5.23 -27.22 11.88
CA PHE A 32 -6.00 -28.13 10.99
C PHE A 32 -6.32 -29.50 11.61
N ASN A 33 -6.79 -29.49 12.86
CA ASN A 33 -6.95 -30.69 13.70
C ASN A 33 -8.41 -31.15 13.83
N GLY A 34 -9.32 -30.59 13.03
CA GLY A 34 -10.76 -30.86 13.10
C GLY A 34 -11.49 -30.13 14.23
N SER A 35 -10.86 -29.17 14.91
CA SER A 35 -11.57 -28.37 15.92
C SER A 35 -12.63 -27.49 15.25
N PRO A 36 -13.90 -27.52 15.70
CA PRO A 36 -14.99 -26.82 15.03
C PRO A 36 -14.89 -25.30 15.19
N ILE A 37 -15.16 -24.60 14.10
CA ILE A 37 -15.47 -23.17 14.06
C ILE A 37 -16.99 -23.04 13.92
N PHE A 38 -17.63 -22.41 14.90
CA PHE A 38 -19.08 -22.29 14.95
C PHE A 38 -19.58 -20.98 14.34
N PHE A 39 -20.46 -21.09 13.35
CA PHE A 39 -21.31 -20.01 12.86
C PHE A 39 -22.77 -20.31 13.21
N ARG A 40 -23.65 -19.34 12.97
CA ARG A 40 -25.09 -19.46 13.22
C ARG A 40 -25.72 -20.59 12.42
N ASP A 41 -25.36 -20.69 11.14
CA ASP A 41 -25.97 -21.55 10.13
C ASP A 41 -25.11 -22.76 9.73
N VAL A 42 -23.80 -22.70 9.97
CA VAL A 42 -22.86 -23.79 9.66
C VAL A 42 -21.88 -24.07 10.80
N THR A 43 -21.28 -25.26 10.77
CA THR A 43 -20.07 -25.58 11.52
C THR A 43 -18.96 -25.92 10.53
N VAL A 44 -17.80 -25.28 10.67
CA VAL A 44 -16.63 -25.49 9.80
C VAL A 44 -15.57 -26.28 10.56
N TYR A 45 -15.01 -27.30 9.94
CA TYR A 45 -13.96 -28.16 10.47
C TYR A 45 -12.70 -28.00 9.59
N PRO A 46 -11.72 -27.20 10.03
CA PRO A 46 -10.40 -27.17 9.41
C PRO A 46 -9.66 -28.45 9.78
N GLU A 47 -9.36 -29.30 8.80
CA GLU A 47 -8.79 -30.62 9.03
C GLU A 47 -7.74 -30.97 7.96
N LYS A 48 -6.82 -31.87 8.29
CA LYS A 48 -5.94 -32.51 7.31
C LYS A 48 -6.46 -33.94 7.06
N ASN A 49 -7.01 -34.18 5.86
CA ASN A 49 -7.53 -35.49 5.44
C ASN A 49 -6.71 -36.05 4.29
N ASP A 50 -6.27 -37.31 4.37
CA ASP A 50 -5.47 -37.98 3.33
C ASP A 50 -4.36 -37.09 2.75
N TYR A 51 -3.58 -36.49 3.65
CA TYR A 51 -2.50 -35.54 3.36
C TYR A 51 -2.89 -34.15 2.86
N ARG A 52 -4.18 -33.86 2.61
CA ARG A 52 -4.63 -32.55 2.15
C ARG A 52 -5.27 -31.72 3.25
N TYR A 53 -4.91 -30.44 3.33
CA TYR A 53 -5.58 -29.48 4.19
C TYR A 53 -6.91 -29.05 3.57
N GLN A 54 -7.97 -29.04 4.36
CA GLN A 54 -9.31 -28.68 3.89
C GLN A 54 -10.16 -28.02 4.96
N PHE A 55 -11.20 -27.32 4.51
CA PHE A 55 -12.31 -26.87 5.34
C PHE A 55 -13.56 -27.67 4.98
N ARG A 56 -14.00 -28.54 5.89
CA ARG A 56 -15.28 -29.26 5.77
C ARG A 56 -16.37 -28.47 6.48
N ILE A 57 -17.41 -28.08 5.75
CA ILE A 57 -18.47 -27.18 6.21
C ILE A 57 -19.79 -27.96 6.23
N ILE A 58 -20.41 -28.05 7.40
CA ILE A 58 -21.70 -28.72 7.61
C ILE A 58 -22.77 -27.66 7.87
N HIS A 59 -23.84 -27.67 7.08
CA HIS A 59 -25.01 -26.82 7.29
C HIS A 59 -25.87 -27.36 8.44
N ASN A 60 -26.01 -26.58 9.51
CA ASN A 60 -26.58 -27.03 10.78
C ASN A 60 -28.04 -27.54 10.65
N LYS A 61 -28.83 -27.02 9.69
CA LYS A 61 -30.23 -27.41 9.48
C LYS A 61 -30.41 -28.56 8.49
N SER A 62 -29.70 -28.53 7.37
CA SER A 62 -29.88 -29.49 6.27
C SER A 62 -28.96 -30.69 6.37
N MET A 63 -27.95 -30.62 7.24
CA MET A 63 -26.84 -31.57 7.32
C MET A 63 -26.09 -31.77 6.00
N LYS A 64 -26.27 -30.86 5.03
CA LYS A 64 -25.50 -30.87 3.79
C LYS A 64 -24.06 -30.51 4.12
N GLU A 65 -23.16 -31.30 3.57
CA GLU A 65 -21.72 -31.11 3.69
C GLU A 65 -21.15 -30.56 2.39
N GLN A 66 -20.17 -29.67 2.51
CA GLN A 66 -19.33 -29.18 1.42
C GLN A 66 -17.89 -29.11 1.92
N THR A 67 -16.93 -29.42 1.06
CA THR A 67 -15.51 -29.40 1.40
C THR A 67 -14.77 -28.48 0.45
N ILE A 68 -13.86 -27.67 0.98
CA ILE A 68 -12.98 -26.81 0.19
C ILE A 68 -11.54 -27.17 0.53
N THR A 69 -10.82 -27.70 -0.44
CA THR A 69 -9.38 -27.98 -0.32
C THR A 69 -8.59 -26.68 -0.28
N VAL A 70 -7.58 -26.63 0.59
CA VAL A 70 -6.57 -25.57 0.59
C VAL A 70 -5.51 -25.96 -0.44
N GLU A 71 -5.32 -25.12 -1.44
CA GLU A 71 -4.44 -25.34 -2.59
C GLU A 71 -3.24 -24.37 -2.58
N ALA A 72 -3.29 -23.34 -1.75
CA ALA A 72 -2.23 -22.35 -1.60
C ALA A 72 -2.32 -21.65 -0.25
N VAL A 73 -1.15 -21.28 0.30
CA VAL A 73 -1.02 -20.58 1.58
C VAL A 73 -0.19 -19.33 1.39
N VAL A 74 -0.66 -18.22 1.94
CA VAL A 74 0.06 -16.94 1.99
C VAL A 74 0.17 -16.50 3.45
N GLY A 75 1.33 -15.98 3.82
CA GLY A 75 1.71 -15.72 5.21
C GLY A 75 2.53 -16.87 5.79
N GLY A 76 3.39 -16.55 6.75
CA GLY A 76 4.39 -17.51 7.26
C GLY A 76 5.72 -16.83 7.60
N GLY A 77 6.14 -15.88 6.76
CA GLY A 77 7.43 -15.19 6.91
C GLY A 77 7.50 -14.27 8.13
N PHE A 78 6.70 -13.20 8.16
CA PHE A 78 6.79 -12.18 9.22
C PHE A 78 5.74 -12.40 10.33
N MET A 79 6.19 -12.83 11.51
CA MET A 79 5.31 -13.16 12.64
C MET A 79 5.27 -12.11 13.76
N THR A 80 6.10 -11.07 13.70
CA THR A 80 6.12 -10.00 14.70
C THR A 80 4.91 -9.07 14.53
N GLY A 81 4.31 -8.62 15.64
CA GLY A 81 3.17 -7.70 15.58
C GLY A 81 1.86 -8.36 15.14
N GLY A 82 1.71 -9.68 15.28
CA GLY A 82 0.46 -10.38 14.97
C GLY A 82 0.42 -10.96 13.56
N GLY A 83 1.40 -11.81 13.24
CA GLY A 83 1.44 -12.55 11.99
C GLY A 83 0.21 -13.44 11.78
N THR A 84 -0.15 -13.62 10.51
CA THR A 84 -1.35 -14.34 10.08
C THR A 84 -1.03 -15.29 8.93
N GLN A 85 -1.90 -16.28 8.73
CA GLN A 85 -1.94 -17.10 7.52
C GLN A 85 -3.31 -17.06 6.88
N THR A 86 -3.27 -17.02 5.55
CA THR A 86 -4.41 -16.91 4.65
C THR A 86 -4.35 -18.05 3.64
N TYR A 87 -5.52 -18.59 3.29
CA TYR A 87 -5.65 -19.81 2.50
C TYR A 87 -6.45 -19.57 1.22
N PHE A 88 -6.08 -20.29 0.17
CA PHE A 88 -6.73 -20.20 -1.14
C PHE A 88 -7.19 -21.57 -1.61
N GLY A 89 -8.37 -21.63 -2.23
CA GLY A 89 -8.87 -22.81 -2.94
C GLY A 89 -8.83 -22.60 -4.45
N LYS A 90 -8.68 -23.69 -5.21
CA LYS A 90 -8.72 -23.68 -6.67
C LYS A 90 -10.11 -24.04 -7.18
N TYR A 91 -10.64 -23.26 -8.11
CA TYR A 91 -11.99 -23.39 -8.61
C TYR A 91 -12.03 -23.85 -10.07
N GLU A 92 -13.16 -24.43 -10.49
CA GLU A 92 -13.39 -24.96 -11.84
C GLU A 92 -13.25 -23.89 -12.93
N ASP A 93 -13.50 -22.62 -12.58
CA ASP A 93 -13.28 -21.47 -13.46
C ASP A 93 -11.78 -21.16 -13.69
N GLY A 94 -10.87 -21.90 -13.05
CA GLY A 94 -9.41 -21.77 -13.20
C GLY A 94 -8.78 -20.69 -12.33
N THR A 95 -9.53 -20.09 -11.40
CA THR A 95 -9.01 -19.13 -10.43
C THR A 95 -8.60 -19.78 -9.11
N TYR A 96 -7.67 -19.14 -8.40
CA TYR A 96 -7.43 -19.39 -6.98
C TYR A 96 -8.11 -18.29 -6.19
N LYS A 97 -9.03 -18.65 -5.28
CA LYS A 97 -9.83 -17.68 -4.52
C LYS A 97 -9.53 -17.73 -3.04
N PHE A 98 -9.49 -16.55 -2.43
CA PHE A 98 -9.28 -16.34 -1.01
C PHE A 98 -10.44 -16.94 -0.20
N LEU A 99 -10.13 -17.92 0.65
CA LEU A 99 -11.07 -18.54 1.59
C LEU A 99 -11.30 -17.65 2.81
N PRO A 100 -12.52 -17.54 3.34
CA PRO A 100 -12.87 -16.54 4.36
C PRO A 100 -12.41 -16.88 5.78
N PHE A 101 -11.47 -17.81 5.95
CA PHE A 101 -11.03 -18.31 7.26
C PHE A 101 -9.52 -18.09 7.37
N ASP A 102 -9.09 -17.10 8.13
CA ASP A 102 -7.68 -16.80 8.37
C ASP A 102 -7.27 -17.24 9.78
N TYR A 103 -5.97 -17.46 10.00
CA TYR A 103 -5.45 -17.84 11.32
C TYR A 103 -4.47 -16.80 11.84
N SER A 104 -4.63 -16.39 13.10
CA SER A 104 -3.74 -15.45 13.80
C SER A 104 -2.80 -16.20 14.73
N GLN A 105 -1.50 -15.98 14.55
CA GLN A 105 -0.47 -16.55 15.42
C GLN A 105 -0.48 -15.93 16.82
N ALA A 106 -0.78 -14.64 16.92
CA ALA A 106 -0.83 -13.94 18.20
C ALA A 106 -2.04 -14.35 19.04
N GLU A 107 -3.20 -14.51 18.40
CA GLU A 107 -4.43 -14.89 19.07
C GLU A 107 -4.60 -16.40 19.23
N LYS A 108 -3.79 -17.20 18.53
CA LYS A 108 -3.94 -18.65 18.42
C LYS A 108 -5.35 -19.07 18.01
N SER A 109 -5.98 -18.28 17.15
CA SER A 109 -7.38 -18.40 16.79
C SER A 109 -7.62 -18.13 15.31
N TRP A 110 -8.66 -18.77 14.78
CA TRP A 110 -9.27 -18.40 13.52
C TRP A 110 -9.96 -17.04 13.63
N PHE A 111 -9.98 -16.29 12.53
CA PHE A 111 -10.69 -15.03 12.39
C PHE A 111 -11.27 -14.87 10.99
N VAL A 112 -12.24 -13.98 10.85
CA VAL A 112 -13.00 -13.76 9.62
C VAL A 112 -13.30 -12.28 9.41
N GLN A 113 -13.48 -11.86 8.15
CA GLN A 113 -13.91 -10.50 7.81
C GLN A 113 -15.43 -10.45 7.60
N VAL A 114 -16.13 -9.49 8.22
CA VAL A 114 -17.59 -9.36 8.11
C VAL A 114 -17.97 -8.31 7.06
N LYS A 115 -18.92 -8.61 6.16
CA LYS A 115 -19.25 -7.78 4.99
C LYS A 115 -19.77 -6.37 5.33
N GLY A 116 -20.59 -6.24 6.37
CA GLY A 116 -21.28 -4.98 6.66
C GLY A 116 -20.41 -3.94 7.38
N SER A 117 -19.57 -4.40 8.32
CA SER A 117 -18.66 -3.55 9.09
C SER A 117 -17.25 -3.53 8.52
N GLU A 118 -16.93 -4.48 7.63
CA GLU A 118 -15.60 -4.74 7.07
C GLU A 118 -14.50 -5.05 8.10
N VAL A 119 -14.86 -5.21 9.38
CA VAL A 119 -13.91 -5.55 10.44
C VAL A 119 -13.58 -7.04 10.48
N TRP A 120 -12.43 -7.35 11.06
CA TRP A 120 -11.96 -8.70 11.32
C TRP A 120 -12.25 -9.08 12.77
N VAL A 121 -12.91 -10.22 12.96
CA VAL A 121 -13.41 -10.69 14.26
C VAL A 121 -13.19 -12.19 14.42
N LYS A 122 -13.22 -12.70 15.65
CA LYS A 122 -13.26 -14.14 15.88
C LYS A 122 -14.66 -14.66 15.49
N PRO A 123 -14.76 -15.84 14.85
CA PRO A 123 -16.03 -16.41 14.45
C PRO A 123 -16.89 -16.75 15.67
N THR A 124 -18.20 -16.48 15.58
CA THR A 124 -19.16 -16.77 16.65
C THR A 124 -20.49 -17.28 16.08
N LYS A 125 -21.31 -17.91 16.94
CA LYS A 125 -22.68 -18.37 16.61
C LYS A 125 -23.67 -17.25 16.26
N ASN A 126 -23.27 -15.98 16.39
CA ASN A 126 -24.09 -14.84 15.99
C ASN A 126 -23.86 -14.42 14.53
N ILE A 127 -22.74 -14.86 13.95
CA ILE A 127 -22.36 -14.57 12.57
C ILE A 127 -22.80 -15.76 11.70
N SER A 128 -23.50 -15.50 10.59
CA SER A 128 -23.74 -16.51 9.56
C SER A 128 -22.69 -16.48 8.46
N LEU A 129 -22.53 -17.60 7.78
CA LEU A 129 -21.53 -17.75 6.71
C LEU A 129 -21.74 -16.72 5.58
N ASN A 130 -22.98 -16.40 5.23
CA ASN A 130 -23.31 -15.36 4.25
C ASN A 130 -23.03 -13.91 4.68
N GLN A 131 -22.66 -13.69 5.95
CA GLN A 131 -22.23 -12.38 6.45
C GLN A 131 -20.72 -12.18 6.30
N LEU A 132 -19.97 -13.22 5.92
CA LEU A 132 -18.54 -13.09 5.68
C LEU A 132 -18.29 -12.36 4.36
N TYR A 133 -17.34 -11.41 4.37
CA TYR A 133 -17.02 -10.60 3.20
C TYR A 133 -16.62 -11.49 2.02
N ASN A 134 -15.74 -12.47 2.25
CA ASN A 134 -15.26 -13.41 1.22
C ASN A 134 -16.11 -14.68 1.07
N TRP A 135 -17.40 -14.64 1.42
CA TRP A 135 -18.29 -15.78 1.22
C TRP A 135 -19.49 -15.45 0.30
N PRO A 136 -19.69 -16.22 -0.80
CA PRO A 136 -18.78 -17.24 -1.33
C PRO A 136 -17.42 -16.63 -1.76
N PRO A 137 -16.35 -17.43 -1.83
CA PRO A 137 -15.04 -16.94 -2.26
C PRO A 137 -15.11 -16.29 -3.63
N HIS A 138 -14.64 -15.04 -3.70
CA HIS A 138 -14.72 -14.21 -4.92
C HIS A 138 -13.44 -13.42 -5.19
N ARG A 139 -12.62 -13.13 -4.16
CA ARG A 139 -11.33 -12.46 -4.36
C ARG A 139 -10.29 -13.42 -4.91
N VAL A 140 -9.66 -13.07 -6.03
CA VAL A 140 -8.69 -13.93 -6.73
C VAL A 140 -7.25 -13.59 -6.38
N LEU A 141 -6.39 -14.60 -6.38
CA LEU A 141 -4.94 -14.43 -6.36
C LEU A 141 -4.45 -13.91 -7.73
N GLY A 142 -3.58 -12.90 -7.73
CA GLY A 142 -3.16 -12.19 -8.94
C GLY A 142 -4.03 -10.98 -9.24
N GLU A 143 -3.88 -10.40 -10.43
CA GLU A 143 -4.67 -9.26 -10.90
C GLU A 143 -5.56 -9.65 -12.09
N MET A 144 -6.83 -9.24 -12.04
CA MET A 144 -7.83 -9.43 -13.11
C MET A 144 -8.84 -8.28 -13.07
N ASP A 145 -9.08 -7.59 -14.20
CA ASP A 145 -9.92 -6.36 -14.24
C ASP A 145 -11.33 -6.55 -13.69
N GLU A 146 -11.96 -7.68 -14.03
CA GLU A 146 -13.39 -7.91 -13.76
C GLU A 146 -13.65 -8.52 -12.37
N ILE A 147 -12.60 -8.80 -11.59
CA ILE A 147 -12.72 -9.53 -10.32
C ILE A 147 -11.89 -8.84 -9.23
N SER A 148 -12.48 -8.69 -8.05
CA SER A 148 -11.74 -8.21 -6.87
C SER A 148 -10.54 -9.12 -6.62
N ASN A 149 -9.38 -8.55 -6.35
CA ASN A 149 -8.15 -9.31 -6.49
C ASN A 149 -7.07 -8.89 -5.47
N CYS A 150 -6.09 -9.76 -5.27
CA CYS A 150 -4.96 -9.58 -4.36
C CYS A 150 -3.72 -9.02 -5.06
N GLN A 151 -3.86 -8.60 -6.33
CA GLN A 151 -2.79 -8.13 -7.21
C GLN A 151 -1.62 -9.14 -7.25
N ASN A 152 -0.44 -8.69 -7.68
CA ASN A 152 0.75 -9.52 -7.81
C ASN A 152 1.64 -9.51 -6.55
N CYS A 153 1.09 -9.15 -5.37
CA CYS A 153 1.89 -8.91 -4.16
C CYS A 153 2.24 -10.18 -3.37
N HIS A 154 1.43 -11.23 -3.50
CA HIS A 154 1.49 -12.43 -2.66
C HIS A 154 2.07 -13.64 -3.41
N GLY A 155 3.17 -13.42 -4.12
CA GLY A 155 3.90 -14.45 -4.85
C GLY A 155 4.75 -13.87 -5.97
N SER A 156 5.32 -14.76 -6.78
CA SER A 156 6.24 -14.40 -7.86
C SER A 156 5.66 -14.69 -9.23
N GLN A 157 5.71 -13.67 -10.10
CA GLN A 157 5.23 -13.71 -11.48
C GLN A 157 3.79 -14.26 -11.59
N ILE A 158 2.90 -13.76 -10.74
CA ILE A 158 1.48 -14.13 -10.79
C ILE A 158 0.84 -13.47 -12.02
N ILE A 159 0.17 -14.27 -12.83
CA ILE A 159 -0.51 -13.86 -14.05
C ILE A 159 -1.93 -14.41 -14.04
N GLY A 160 -2.91 -13.50 -13.99
CA GLY A 160 -4.32 -13.79 -14.22
C GLY A 160 -4.70 -13.50 -15.67
N LYS A 161 -5.38 -14.44 -16.34
CA LYS A 161 -5.89 -14.23 -17.71
C LYS A 161 -7.30 -14.77 -17.85
N LYS A 162 -8.14 -14.04 -18.58
CA LYS A 162 -9.43 -14.54 -19.07
C LYS A 162 -9.19 -15.44 -20.29
N VAL A 163 -9.77 -16.64 -20.29
CA VAL A 163 -9.64 -17.64 -21.34
C VAL A 163 -11.05 -18.11 -21.74
N GLY A 164 -11.59 -17.49 -22.79
CA GLY A 164 -12.98 -17.70 -23.18
C GLY A 164 -13.94 -17.22 -22.08
N LYS A 165 -14.73 -18.14 -21.52
CA LYS A 165 -15.63 -17.88 -20.37
C LYS A 165 -15.00 -18.17 -19.01
N ASN A 166 -13.80 -18.76 -18.99
CA ASN A 166 -13.07 -19.15 -17.79
C ASN A 166 -11.89 -18.20 -17.57
N TYR A 167 -11.10 -18.51 -16.55
CA TYR A 167 -9.87 -17.83 -16.19
C TYR A 167 -8.72 -18.84 -16.08
N LYS A 168 -7.51 -18.30 -16.02
CA LYS A 168 -6.32 -19.06 -15.70
C LYS A 168 -5.44 -18.21 -14.81
N THR A 169 -5.22 -18.69 -13.58
CA THR A 169 -4.20 -18.12 -12.68
C THR A 169 -2.94 -18.97 -12.77
N GLN A 170 -1.81 -18.35 -13.07
CA GLN A 170 -0.50 -18.99 -13.08
C GLN A 170 0.46 -18.19 -12.20
N PHE A 171 1.37 -18.86 -11.51
CA PHE A 171 2.44 -18.24 -10.74
C PHE A 171 3.64 -19.18 -10.69
N THR A 172 4.84 -18.64 -10.49
CA THR A 172 6.06 -19.46 -10.36
C THR A 172 6.13 -20.09 -8.97
N THR A 173 5.89 -19.29 -7.94
CA THR A 173 5.88 -19.67 -6.54
C THR A 173 5.13 -18.60 -5.74
N LEU A 174 4.69 -18.91 -4.52
CA LEU A 174 4.13 -17.92 -3.59
C LEU A 174 5.17 -17.37 -2.61
N ALA A 175 6.41 -17.86 -2.67
CA ALA A 175 7.57 -17.12 -2.16
C ALA A 175 7.83 -15.89 -3.04
N ILE A 176 8.52 -14.88 -2.50
CA ILE A 176 8.99 -13.72 -3.27
C ILE A 176 10.41 -14.03 -3.76
N ASN A 177 10.53 -14.54 -4.99
CA ASN A 177 11.78 -15.03 -5.57
C ASN A 177 12.71 -13.90 -6.06
N CYS A 178 13.90 -14.28 -6.53
CA CYS A 178 14.92 -13.34 -7.02
C CYS A 178 14.40 -12.46 -8.17
N GLU A 179 13.67 -13.06 -9.11
CA GLU A 179 13.14 -12.36 -10.30
C GLU A 179 12.04 -11.35 -9.93
N SER A 180 11.44 -11.46 -8.73
CA SER A 180 10.50 -10.47 -8.21
C SER A 180 11.14 -9.12 -7.93
N CYS A 181 12.46 -9.02 -7.73
CA CYS A 181 13.14 -7.74 -7.58
C CYS A 181 14.11 -7.45 -8.73
N HIS A 182 14.77 -8.49 -9.27
CA HIS A 182 15.76 -8.32 -10.32
C HIS A 182 15.18 -8.37 -11.75
N GLY A 183 13.91 -8.73 -11.90
CA GLY A 183 13.28 -8.98 -13.18
C GLY A 183 13.72 -10.33 -13.80
N PRO A 184 13.29 -10.62 -15.04
CA PRO A 184 13.53 -11.91 -15.68
C PRO A 184 15.02 -12.18 -15.93
N ALA A 185 15.53 -13.30 -15.43
CA ALA A 185 16.95 -13.62 -15.39
C ALA A 185 17.41 -14.63 -16.45
N LYS A 186 16.52 -15.12 -17.33
CA LYS A 186 16.86 -16.13 -18.35
C LYS A 186 18.07 -15.76 -19.21
N LYS A 187 18.12 -14.51 -19.70
CA LYS A 187 19.24 -14.01 -20.52
C LYS A 187 20.53 -13.94 -19.70
N HIS A 188 20.45 -13.48 -18.46
CA HIS A 188 21.57 -13.46 -17.52
C HIS A 188 22.15 -14.86 -17.28
N VAL A 189 21.31 -15.83 -16.90
CA VAL A 189 21.74 -17.22 -16.66
C VAL A 189 22.41 -17.82 -17.88
N SER A 190 21.86 -17.58 -19.08
CA SER A 190 22.46 -18.07 -20.34
C SER A 190 23.86 -17.47 -20.56
N ILE A 191 23.99 -16.15 -20.45
CA ILE A 191 25.26 -15.44 -20.66
C ILE A 191 26.30 -15.90 -19.65
N MET A 192 25.95 -15.93 -18.36
CA MET A 192 26.88 -16.33 -17.29
C MET A 192 27.29 -17.79 -17.41
N SER A 193 26.36 -18.67 -17.76
CA SER A 193 26.66 -20.08 -18.01
C SER A 193 27.64 -20.28 -19.17
N ASP A 194 27.49 -19.51 -20.26
CA ASP A 194 28.38 -19.59 -21.42
C ASP A 194 29.77 -19.02 -21.11
N ILE A 195 29.86 -18.00 -20.24
CA ILE A 195 31.14 -17.50 -19.72
C ILE A 195 31.85 -18.58 -18.89
N VAL A 196 31.15 -19.18 -17.92
CA VAL A 196 31.71 -20.23 -17.06
C VAL A 196 32.14 -21.46 -17.88
N LYS A 197 31.40 -21.79 -18.95
CA LYS A 197 31.74 -22.88 -19.89
C LYS A 197 32.82 -22.50 -20.91
N GLY A 198 33.36 -21.27 -20.87
CA GLY A 198 34.38 -20.79 -21.80
C GLY A 198 33.91 -20.56 -23.24
N LYS A 199 32.59 -20.58 -23.49
CA LYS A 199 31.97 -20.34 -24.81
C LYS A 199 31.88 -18.86 -25.16
N LEU A 200 31.83 -17.99 -24.15
CA LEU A 200 31.80 -16.54 -24.30
C LEU A 200 32.93 -15.92 -23.48
N LYS A 201 33.86 -15.22 -24.14
CA LYS A 201 35.03 -14.63 -23.47
C LYS A 201 34.88 -13.15 -23.13
N ASN A 202 34.10 -12.41 -23.93
CA ASN A 202 33.94 -10.95 -23.80
C ASN A 202 32.46 -10.55 -23.87
N PRO A 203 31.68 -10.74 -22.80
CA PRO A 203 30.29 -10.31 -22.76
C PRO A 203 30.20 -8.77 -22.79
N THR A 204 29.30 -8.22 -23.59
CA THR A 204 28.99 -6.77 -23.60
C THR A 204 27.90 -6.38 -22.61
N THR A 205 27.26 -7.36 -21.96
CA THR A 205 26.18 -7.19 -20.99
C THR A 205 26.11 -8.40 -20.07
N ILE A 206 25.60 -8.20 -18.86
CA ILE A 206 25.29 -9.29 -17.93
C ILE A 206 23.90 -9.90 -18.16
N GLY A 207 23.09 -9.36 -19.09
CA GLY A 207 21.79 -9.91 -19.45
C GLY A 207 20.65 -9.65 -18.46
N ILE A 208 20.85 -8.75 -17.49
CA ILE A 208 19.84 -8.29 -16.52
C ILE A 208 20.18 -6.85 -16.10
N ASN A 209 19.19 -6.09 -15.65
CA ASN A 209 19.41 -4.73 -15.15
C ASN A 209 20.07 -4.77 -13.78
N SER A 210 21.06 -3.91 -13.57
CA SER A 210 21.68 -3.73 -12.26
C SER A 210 20.76 -2.90 -11.36
N LEU A 211 20.54 -3.37 -10.14
CA LEU A 211 19.86 -2.58 -9.10
C LEU A 211 20.84 -1.67 -8.33
N THR A 212 22.13 -1.71 -8.67
CA THR A 212 23.13 -0.81 -8.10
C THR A 212 23.06 0.55 -8.80
N GLY A 213 23.04 1.64 -8.02
CA GLY A 213 23.06 3.00 -8.54
C GLY A 213 21.68 3.57 -8.88
N LEU A 214 20.60 2.86 -8.54
CA LEU A 214 19.25 3.40 -8.64
C LEU A 214 19.11 4.68 -7.81
N SER A 215 18.36 5.64 -8.34
CA SER A 215 17.90 6.79 -7.56
C SER A 215 17.03 6.35 -6.38
N THR A 216 16.83 7.24 -5.41
CA THR A 216 15.97 6.98 -4.25
C THR A 216 14.56 6.54 -4.69
N THR A 217 13.96 7.24 -5.66
CA THR A 217 12.62 6.92 -6.16
C THR A 217 12.56 5.57 -6.87
N GLU A 218 13.54 5.25 -7.72
CA GLU A 218 13.60 3.94 -8.38
C GLU A 218 13.77 2.81 -7.36
N SER A 219 14.65 2.99 -6.37
CA SER A 219 14.86 2.01 -5.29
C SER A 219 13.59 1.79 -4.46
N LEU A 220 12.81 2.84 -4.20
CA LEU A 220 11.55 2.71 -3.45
C LEU A 220 10.45 2.05 -4.30
N ASN A 221 10.35 2.39 -5.59
CA ASN A 221 9.37 1.78 -6.49
C ASN A 221 9.53 0.26 -6.58
N LEU A 222 10.77 -0.27 -6.53
CA LEU A 222 11.01 -1.71 -6.45
C LEU A 222 10.32 -2.37 -5.25
N CYS A 223 10.27 -1.69 -4.11
CA CYS A 223 9.61 -2.21 -2.91
C CYS A 223 8.10 -1.95 -2.95
N PHE A 224 7.68 -0.80 -3.48
CA PHE A 224 6.27 -0.39 -3.56
C PHE A 224 5.46 -1.15 -4.62
N GLN A 225 6.09 -2.02 -5.41
CA GLN A 225 5.33 -3.02 -6.17
C GLN A 225 4.47 -3.92 -5.26
N CYS A 226 4.86 -4.10 -3.99
CA CYS A 226 4.10 -4.85 -2.98
C CYS A 226 3.80 -4.04 -1.71
N HIS A 227 4.77 -3.28 -1.18
CA HIS A 227 4.66 -2.58 0.11
C HIS A 227 3.97 -1.22 0.01
N ALA A 228 2.89 -1.13 -0.76
CA ALA A 228 2.12 0.09 -0.97
C ALA A 228 0.63 -0.20 -1.14
N VAL A 229 -0.20 0.81 -0.86
CA VAL A 229 -1.61 0.80 -1.26
C VAL A 229 -1.70 1.39 -2.66
N LYS A 230 -1.70 0.51 -3.66
CA LYS A 230 -1.61 0.86 -5.09
C LYS A 230 -2.96 0.73 -5.80
N THR A 231 -3.26 1.71 -6.64
CA THR A 231 -4.39 1.64 -7.57
C THR A 231 -3.90 1.06 -8.90
N PRO A 232 -4.45 -0.07 -9.37
CA PRO A 232 -4.10 -0.63 -10.68
C PRO A 232 -4.59 0.30 -11.79
N LEU A 233 -3.74 0.49 -12.80
CA LEU A 233 -4.00 1.27 -14.00
C LEU A 233 -4.08 0.37 -15.24
N LYS A 234 -3.30 -0.72 -15.22
CA LYS A 234 -3.19 -1.68 -16.30
C LYS A 234 -2.84 -3.05 -15.73
N ASN A 235 -3.39 -4.09 -16.33
CA ASN A 235 -3.05 -5.47 -15.99
C ASN A 235 -1.71 -5.93 -16.53
N GLY A 236 -1.19 -7.00 -15.94
CA GLY A 236 -0.09 -7.77 -16.51
C GLY A 236 1.30 -7.30 -16.11
N TYR A 237 1.40 -6.46 -15.08
CA TYR A 237 2.68 -6.04 -14.51
C TYR A 237 3.57 -7.23 -14.18
N LEU A 238 4.78 -7.24 -14.70
CA LEU A 238 5.86 -8.12 -14.30
C LEU A 238 7.02 -7.33 -13.68
N PRO A 239 7.69 -7.92 -12.68
CA PRO A 239 8.91 -7.36 -12.11
C PRO A 239 9.95 -6.97 -13.17
N GLY A 240 10.51 -5.77 -13.01
CA GLY A 240 11.43 -5.16 -13.97
C GLY A 240 10.78 -4.21 -14.97
N GLU A 241 9.45 -4.20 -15.06
CA GLU A 241 8.71 -3.17 -15.80
C GLU A 241 8.57 -1.87 -14.98
N ASN A 242 8.20 -0.79 -15.67
CA ASN A 242 7.96 0.50 -15.05
C ASN A 242 6.69 0.47 -14.19
N LEU A 243 6.86 0.51 -12.86
CA LEU A 243 5.75 0.44 -11.90
C LEU A 243 4.66 1.50 -12.19
N GLN A 244 5.06 2.70 -12.60
CA GLN A 244 4.14 3.82 -12.76
C GLN A 244 3.20 3.66 -13.97
N GLU A 245 3.52 2.79 -14.93
CA GLU A 245 2.62 2.45 -16.04
C GLU A 245 1.47 1.55 -15.61
N TYR A 246 1.70 0.72 -14.59
CA TYR A 246 0.75 -0.29 -14.15
C TYR A 246 0.03 0.09 -12.86
N TYR A 247 0.64 0.93 -12.01
CA TYR A 247 0.07 1.33 -10.74
C TYR A 247 0.25 2.82 -10.47
N SER A 248 -0.76 3.42 -9.86
CA SER A 248 -0.62 4.69 -9.14
C SER A 248 -0.36 4.42 -7.66
N LEU A 249 0.60 5.16 -7.11
CA LEU A 249 0.91 5.14 -5.68
C LEU A 249 0.10 6.18 -4.89
N ARG A 250 -0.61 7.10 -5.55
CA ARG A 250 -1.29 8.22 -4.88
C ARG A 250 -2.80 8.27 -5.10
N LEU A 251 -3.33 7.60 -6.13
CA LEU A 251 -4.79 7.59 -6.37
C LEU A 251 -5.60 7.07 -5.18
N SER A 252 -5.03 6.20 -4.34
CA SER A 252 -5.67 5.75 -3.10
C SER A 252 -5.95 6.88 -2.09
N LEU A 253 -5.21 8.00 -2.17
CA LEU A 253 -5.43 9.21 -1.36
C LEU A 253 -6.64 10.03 -1.81
N LEU A 254 -7.14 9.81 -3.04
CA LEU A 254 -8.28 10.52 -3.60
C LEU A 254 -9.59 10.09 -2.93
N GLY A 255 -9.70 8.84 -2.52
CA GLY A 255 -10.90 8.26 -1.93
C GLY A 255 -11.32 8.90 -0.60
N ASN A 256 -12.59 8.76 -0.24
CA ASN A 256 -13.09 9.19 1.07
C ASN A 256 -12.55 8.32 2.21
N GLN A 257 -12.22 7.06 1.92
CA GLN A 257 -11.52 6.15 2.82
C GLN A 257 -10.01 6.19 2.56
N ASN A 258 -9.40 7.37 2.69
CA ASN A 258 -7.95 7.53 2.55
C ASN A 258 -7.22 6.65 3.60
N PRO A 259 -6.30 5.77 3.19
CA PRO A 259 -5.60 4.89 4.13
C PRO A 259 -4.64 5.61 5.06
N TYR A 260 -4.32 6.87 4.80
CA TYR A 260 -3.38 7.67 5.59
C TYR A 260 -4.05 8.90 6.22
N GLY A 261 -3.55 9.27 7.39
CA GLY A 261 -3.79 10.55 8.03
C GLY A 261 -3.12 11.69 7.28
N VAL A 262 -3.35 12.91 7.77
CA VAL A 262 -2.79 14.14 7.16
C VAL A 262 -1.26 14.06 7.08
N ASP A 263 -0.61 13.48 8.09
CA ASP A 263 0.84 13.31 8.19
C ASP A 263 1.35 11.95 7.67
N GLY A 264 0.51 11.18 6.98
CA GLY A 264 0.91 9.91 6.39
C GLY A 264 0.81 8.70 7.29
N ARG A 265 0.45 8.85 8.57
CA ARG A 265 0.27 7.67 9.44
C ARG A 265 -0.96 6.88 9.05
N ILE A 266 -0.86 5.56 9.08
CA ILE A 266 -1.90 4.68 8.55
C ILE A 266 -3.16 4.71 9.45
N LYS A 267 -4.33 4.98 8.86
CA LYS A 267 -5.64 5.09 9.54
C LYS A 267 -6.63 3.97 9.20
N THR A 268 -6.35 3.14 8.19
CA THR A 268 -7.18 1.98 7.87
C THR A 268 -6.32 0.72 7.83
N PHE A 269 -6.18 0.10 6.66
CA PHE A 269 -5.23 -0.95 6.36
C PHE A 269 -4.27 -0.41 5.30
N GLY A 270 -2.97 -0.45 5.60
CA GLY A 270 -1.94 0.05 4.70
C GLY A 270 -0.58 -0.61 4.90
N TYR A 271 0.38 -0.14 4.11
CA TYR A 271 1.73 -0.68 4.04
C TYR A 271 2.77 0.41 4.28
N GLN A 272 4.06 0.03 4.27
CA GLN A 272 5.20 0.88 4.61
C GLN A 272 5.47 2.02 3.61
N GLN A 273 4.61 2.21 2.62
CA GLN A 273 4.60 3.38 1.74
C GLN A 273 4.51 4.71 2.47
N ASN A 274 4.03 4.74 3.72
CA ASN A 274 4.10 5.93 4.54
C ASN A 274 5.53 6.45 4.81
N HIS A 275 6.57 5.68 4.45
CA HIS A 275 7.95 6.16 4.24
C HIS A 275 8.03 7.44 3.39
N LEU A 276 7.15 7.60 2.39
CA LEU A 276 7.09 8.78 1.53
C LEU A 276 6.69 10.08 2.26
N PHE A 277 6.24 9.98 3.52
CA PHE A 277 6.00 11.13 4.40
C PHE A 277 7.17 11.42 5.35
N SER A 278 8.17 10.54 5.41
CA SER A 278 9.29 10.73 6.33
C SER A 278 10.19 11.88 5.89
N ASP A 279 10.69 12.64 6.85
CA ASP A 279 11.70 13.67 6.60
C ASP A 279 12.99 13.08 6.01
N CYS A 280 13.30 11.83 6.36
CA CYS A 280 14.45 11.09 5.85
C CYS A 280 14.37 10.83 4.34
N PHE A 281 13.15 10.67 3.80
CA PHE A 281 12.91 10.60 2.37
C PHE A 281 12.81 12.00 1.74
N ILE A 282 11.99 12.88 2.31
CA ILE A 282 11.68 14.19 1.72
C ILE A 282 12.92 15.09 1.65
N ASN A 283 13.74 15.09 2.70
CA ASN A 283 14.93 15.93 2.84
C ASN A 283 16.24 15.14 2.76
N GLY A 284 16.19 13.86 2.41
CA GLY A 284 17.35 12.96 2.38
C GLY A 284 17.31 12.01 1.20
N ALA A 285 18.13 10.97 1.26
CA ALA A 285 18.23 9.94 0.22
C ALA A 285 17.90 8.53 0.75
N MET A 286 17.12 8.45 1.83
CA MET A 286 16.84 7.17 2.48
C MET A 286 15.95 6.27 1.61
N THR A 287 16.42 5.05 1.41
CA THR A 287 15.71 3.96 0.73
C THR A 287 15.39 2.84 1.71
N CYS A 288 14.58 1.86 1.31
CA CYS A 288 14.33 0.65 2.11
C CYS A 288 15.65 -0.08 2.44
N THR A 289 16.58 -0.13 1.48
CA THR A 289 17.87 -0.83 1.61
C THR A 289 18.90 -0.08 2.46
N SER A 290 18.57 1.13 2.91
CA SER A 290 19.35 1.85 3.92
C SER A 290 19.29 1.16 5.29
N CYS A 291 18.19 0.45 5.58
CA CYS A 291 17.97 -0.23 6.85
C CYS A 291 17.73 -1.74 6.71
N HIS A 292 17.21 -2.20 5.56
CA HIS A 292 16.87 -3.60 5.32
C HIS A 292 17.82 -4.26 4.33
N ASN A 293 18.33 -5.43 4.69
CA ASN A 293 19.05 -6.26 3.75
C ASN A 293 18.03 -6.97 2.81
N PRO A 294 18.08 -6.76 1.49
CA PRO A 294 17.05 -7.26 0.58
C PRO A 294 17.06 -8.80 0.42
N HIS A 295 18.14 -9.48 0.78
CA HIS A 295 18.25 -10.94 0.66
C HIS A 295 17.85 -11.62 1.96
N SER A 296 18.53 -11.32 3.07
CA SER A 296 18.22 -11.95 4.36
C SER A 296 16.96 -11.40 5.04
N GLN A 297 16.47 -10.23 4.60
CA GLN A 297 15.43 -9.44 5.29
C GLN A 297 15.80 -9.05 6.72
N GLY A 298 17.09 -9.18 7.08
CA GLY A 298 17.67 -8.69 8.31
C GLY A 298 17.86 -7.17 8.29
N TYR A 299 18.35 -6.64 9.42
CA TYR A 299 18.60 -5.22 9.60
C TYR A 299 20.07 -4.90 9.34
N GLN A 300 20.31 -3.75 8.73
CA GLN A 300 21.63 -3.22 8.42
C GLN A 300 21.66 -1.70 8.63
N ASP A 301 22.85 -1.12 8.78
CA ASP A 301 23.01 0.32 8.69
C ASP A 301 23.19 0.79 7.24
N ILE A 302 23.27 2.11 7.03
CA ILE A 302 23.49 2.71 5.70
C ILE A 302 24.81 2.27 5.03
N ASN A 303 25.78 1.80 5.83
CA ASN A 303 27.06 1.24 5.36
C ASN A 303 26.99 -0.27 5.11
N ARG A 304 25.78 -0.85 5.13
CA ARG A 304 25.46 -2.26 4.92
C ARG A 304 26.09 -3.18 5.98
N GLN A 305 26.43 -2.64 7.16
CA GLN A 305 26.87 -3.46 8.29
C GLN A 305 25.67 -4.13 8.92
N LYS A 306 25.75 -5.45 9.09
CA LYS A 306 24.68 -6.24 9.72
C LYS A 306 24.45 -5.77 11.16
N LEU A 307 23.19 -5.56 11.49
CA LEU A 307 22.74 -5.25 12.84
C LEU A 307 22.22 -6.51 13.53
N VAL A 308 22.20 -6.47 14.86
CA VAL A 308 21.76 -7.63 15.67
C VAL A 308 20.28 -7.89 15.46
N ASP A 309 19.47 -6.83 15.55
CA ASP A 309 18.03 -6.86 15.33
C ASP A 309 17.49 -5.45 15.04
N ARG A 310 16.17 -5.31 15.02
CA ARG A 310 15.45 -4.06 14.72
C ARG A 310 15.61 -2.95 15.77
N PHE A 311 16.15 -3.25 16.94
CA PHE A 311 16.33 -2.31 18.04
C PHE A 311 17.77 -1.78 18.13
N ASP A 312 18.67 -2.25 17.26
CA ASP A 312 20.02 -1.72 17.14
C ASP A 312 19.97 -0.29 16.56
N ASP A 313 20.30 0.69 17.38
CA ASP A 313 20.20 2.11 17.04
C ASP A 313 21.14 2.56 15.92
N ARG A 314 22.10 1.72 15.50
CA ARG A 314 22.98 2.03 14.35
C ARG A 314 22.22 2.25 13.05
N GLN A 315 21.01 1.69 12.91
CA GLN A 315 20.11 2.01 11.79
C GLN A 315 19.76 3.51 11.73
N CYS A 316 19.76 4.21 12.87
CA CYS A 316 19.49 5.64 12.98
C CYS A 316 20.79 6.43 13.13
N THR A 317 21.67 6.01 14.04
CA THR A 317 22.85 6.80 14.44
C THR A 317 23.97 6.78 13.40
N ALA A 318 23.95 5.89 12.42
CA ALA A 318 24.89 5.96 11.29
C ALA A 318 24.72 7.27 10.49
N CYS A 319 23.51 7.81 10.42
CA CYS A 319 23.22 9.15 9.88
C CYS A 319 23.14 10.21 11.00
N HIS A 320 22.59 9.85 12.16
CA HIS A 320 22.42 10.74 13.31
C HIS A 320 23.50 10.57 14.38
N SER A 321 24.77 10.62 13.97
CA SER A 321 25.93 10.29 14.80
C SER A 321 26.03 11.11 16.09
N SER A 322 25.58 12.36 16.07
CA SER A 322 25.52 13.22 17.26
C SER A 322 24.70 12.63 18.42
N LYS A 323 23.77 11.71 18.13
CA LYS A 323 22.92 11.05 19.14
C LYS A 323 23.55 9.78 19.71
N ALA A 324 24.56 9.20 19.04
CA ALA A 324 25.20 7.96 19.49
C ALA A 324 25.96 8.12 20.81
N ASN A 325 26.59 9.28 21.02
CA ASN A 325 27.51 9.49 22.15
C ASN A 325 26.81 9.58 23.51
N ASN A 326 25.56 10.03 23.53
CA ASN A 326 24.79 10.18 24.77
C ASN A 326 23.29 10.08 24.46
N VAL A 327 22.81 8.84 24.27
CA VAL A 327 21.41 8.57 23.97
C VAL A 327 20.48 9.06 25.08
N SER A 328 20.86 8.89 26.35
CA SER A 328 20.06 9.34 27.50
C SER A 328 19.85 10.85 27.54
N ALA A 329 20.81 11.65 27.06
CA ALA A 329 20.62 13.10 26.94
C ALA A 329 19.61 13.48 25.84
N HIS A 330 19.40 12.60 24.86
CA HIS A 330 18.37 12.79 23.85
C HIS A 330 17.02 12.23 24.29
N THR A 331 16.98 11.00 24.78
CA THR A 331 15.75 10.25 25.05
C THR A 331 15.18 10.50 26.43
N PHE A 332 15.98 11.01 27.37
CA PHE A 332 15.65 11.16 28.80
C PHE A 332 15.30 9.83 29.49
N HIS A 333 15.68 8.71 28.88
CA HIS A 333 15.52 7.37 29.43
C HIS A 333 16.89 6.81 29.86
N GLN A 334 16.86 5.78 30.73
CA GLN A 334 18.07 5.05 31.08
C GLN A 334 18.68 4.42 29.81
N GLU A 335 20.00 4.50 29.66
CA GLU A 335 20.74 4.17 28.44
C GLU A 335 20.36 2.81 27.83
N LYS A 336 20.15 1.78 28.67
CA LYS A 336 19.84 0.41 28.23
C LYS A 336 18.36 0.03 28.33
N SER A 337 17.48 1.01 28.53
CA SER A 337 16.04 0.75 28.59
C SER A 337 15.40 0.75 27.20
N ILE A 338 14.23 0.13 27.08
CA ILE A 338 13.46 0.12 25.82
C ILE A 338 13.14 1.53 25.31
N GLY A 339 13.03 2.53 26.20
CA GLY A 339 12.75 3.92 25.84
C GLY A 339 13.96 4.66 25.26
N SER A 340 15.16 4.06 25.34
CA SER A 340 16.35 4.60 24.68
C SER A 340 16.53 4.11 23.24
N ASN A 341 15.81 3.09 22.80
CA ASN A 341 15.85 2.66 21.40
C ASN A 341 15.10 3.68 20.52
N CYS A 342 15.74 4.16 19.47
CA CYS A 342 15.19 5.19 18.58
C CYS A 342 13.81 4.79 18.01
N VAL A 343 13.69 3.53 17.60
CA VAL A 343 12.48 2.97 17.00
C VAL A 343 11.30 2.88 17.97
N SER A 344 11.54 2.85 19.28
CA SER A 344 10.46 2.81 20.29
C SER A 344 9.60 4.08 20.25
N CYS A 345 10.21 5.22 19.91
CA CYS A 345 9.53 6.51 19.86
C CYS A 345 9.24 6.96 18.42
N HIS A 346 10.21 6.82 17.52
CA HIS A 346 10.10 7.34 16.16
C HIS A 346 9.42 6.38 15.17
N MET A 347 9.47 5.07 15.43
CA MET A 347 8.86 4.06 14.55
C MET A 347 7.97 3.08 15.35
N PRO A 348 7.05 3.56 16.21
CA PRO A 348 6.30 2.68 17.09
C PRO A 348 5.49 1.68 16.28
N PHE A 349 5.30 0.48 16.83
CA PHE A 349 4.34 -0.46 16.27
C PHE A 349 2.93 0.07 16.51
N ARG A 350 2.14 0.16 15.45
CA ARG A 350 0.77 0.67 15.49
C ARG A 350 -0.21 -0.38 14.99
N GLN A 351 -1.32 -0.56 15.71
CA GLN A 351 -2.43 -1.38 15.24
C GLN A 351 -3.00 -0.79 13.94
N GLN A 352 -3.17 -1.62 12.92
CA GLN A 352 -3.87 -1.26 11.70
C GLN A 352 -5.36 -1.12 12.03
N ALA A 353 -5.87 0.10 12.12
CA ALA A 353 -7.23 0.38 12.58
C ALA A 353 -8.31 -0.28 11.70
N GLY A 354 -8.03 -0.52 10.41
CA GLY A 354 -8.93 -1.25 9.51
C GLY A 354 -9.18 -2.70 9.94
N ILE A 355 -8.22 -3.34 10.63
CA ILE A 355 -8.37 -4.71 11.18
C ILE A 355 -9.23 -4.72 12.46
N GLY A 356 -9.41 -3.56 13.10
CA GLY A 356 -10.03 -3.45 14.42
C GLY A 356 -9.05 -3.81 15.55
N HIS A 357 -9.58 -4.11 16.74
CA HIS A 357 -8.78 -4.39 17.94
C HIS A 357 -8.85 -5.83 18.43
N GLU A 358 -9.70 -6.67 17.82
CA GLU A 358 -9.87 -8.06 18.24
C GLU A 358 -8.73 -8.97 17.76
N ILE A 359 -8.14 -8.62 16.61
CA ILE A 359 -7.01 -9.33 16.03
C ILE A 359 -5.79 -8.40 16.05
N LYS A 360 -4.77 -8.78 16.83
CA LYS A 360 -3.50 -8.04 16.83
C LYS A 360 -2.90 -8.07 15.42
N PHE A 361 -2.70 -6.89 14.85
CA PHE A 361 -2.05 -6.69 13.55
C PHE A 361 -1.37 -5.32 13.55
N THR A 362 -0.22 -5.27 14.22
CA THR A 362 0.59 -4.07 14.39
C THR A 362 1.75 -4.04 13.40
N ARG A 363 2.08 -2.86 12.88
CA ARG A 363 3.23 -2.63 11.99
C ARG A 363 4.01 -1.40 12.42
N SER A 364 5.32 -1.42 12.21
CA SER A 364 6.21 -0.29 12.47
C SER A 364 5.83 0.90 11.59
N ASP A 365 5.69 2.08 12.18
CA ASP A 365 5.39 3.32 11.48
C ASP A 365 6.64 3.86 10.74
N HIS A 366 6.61 3.90 9.41
CA HIS A 366 7.74 4.40 8.61
C HIS A 366 7.63 5.90 8.28
N THR A 367 6.69 6.64 8.87
CA THR A 367 6.77 8.12 8.85
C THR A 367 7.98 8.64 9.64
N ILE A 368 8.51 7.84 10.57
CA ILE A 368 9.68 8.17 11.42
C ILE A 368 9.44 9.52 12.12
N ALA A 369 8.22 9.70 12.62
CA ALA A 369 7.75 10.98 13.11
C ALA A 369 8.44 11.40 14.41
N ILE A 370 8.53 12.70 14.63
CA ILE A 370 8.88 13.26 15.95
C ILE A 370 7.68 13.02 16.89
N PRO A 371 7.84 12.37 18.05
CA PRO A 371 6.73 12.11 18.97
C PRO A 371 6.08 13.40 19.45
N ARG A 372 4.77 13.52 19.27
CA ARG A 372 3.98 14.69 19.67
C ARG A 372 2.67 14.22 20.32
N PRO A 373 2.66 13.90 21.63
CA PRO A 373 1.51 13.25 22.28
C PRO A 373 0.15 13.92 22.03
N LEU A 374 0.07 15.26 22.14
CA LEU A 374 -1.20 15.96 21.89
C LEU A 374 -1.63 15.91 20.43
N TYR A 375 -0.66 16.01 19.51
CA TYR A 375 -0.95 15.90 18.09
C TYR A 375 -1.43 14.49 17.75
N ASP A 376 -0.75 13.46 18.23
CA ASP A 376 -1.12 12.06 18.03
C ASP A 376 -2.56 11.81 18.47
N ARG A 377 -2.90 12.23 19.70
CA ARG A 377 -4.27 12.16 20.22
C ARG A 377 -5.26 12.89 19.31
N SER A 378 -4.94 14.12 18.88
CA SER A 378 -5.82 14.90 18.00
C SER A 378 -6.10 14.23 16.66
N GLN A 379 -5.20 13.35 16.21
CA GLN A 379 -5.33 12.60 14.97
C GLN A 379 -5.98 11.22 15.14
N GLY A 380 -6.36 10.86 16.38
CA GLY A 380 -6.95 9.57 16.73
C GLY A 380 -5.92 8.45 16.94
N PHE A 381 -4.67 8.82 17.21
CA PHE A 381 -3.58 7.88 17.41
C PHE A 381 -3.18 7.81 18.89
N GLU A 382 -2.97 6.60 19.40
CA GLU A 382 -2.21 6.41 20.65
C GLU A 382 -0.77 6.88 20.45
N SER A 383 -0.28 7.81 21.26
CA SER A 383 1.08 8.35 21.14
C SER A 383 2.13 7.29 21.52
N ALA A 384 3.33 7.39 20.94
CA ALA A 384 4.43 6.46 21.27
C ALA A 384 4.77 6.44 22.78
N CYS A 385 4.63 7.58 23.45
CA CYS A 385 4.85 7.72 24.88
C CYS A 385 3.79 6.97 25.71
N LEU A 386 2.52 7.06 25.33
CA LEU A 386 1.40 6.46 26.05
C LEU A 386 1.45 4.92 26.04
N GLN A 387 2.10 4.32 25.03
CA GLN A 387 2.32 2.87 24.95
C GLN A 387 3.14 2.31 26.12
N CYS A 388 3.97 3.13 26.77
CA CYS A 388 4.75 2.75 27.96
C CYS A 388 4.27 3.47 29.23
N HIS A 389 3.72 4.68 29.09
CA HIS A 389 3.28 5.55 30.19
C HIS A 389 1.75 5.64 30.26
N SER A 390 1.08 4.49 30.33
CA SER A 390 -0.39 4.41 30.41
C SER A 390 -0.98 4.99 31.70
N ASP A 391 -0.12 5.33 32.66
CA ASP A 391 -0.43 6.00 33.92
C ASP A 391 -0.48 7.54 33.80
N GLN A 392 -0.12 8.11 32.65
CA GLN A 392 -0.08 9.55 32.41
C GLN A 392 -1.05 9.97 31.30
N THR A 393 -1.46 11.24 31.32
CA THR A 393 -2.24 11.85 30.24
C THR A 393 -1.33 12.38 29.13
N GLU A 394 -1.81 12.46 27.89
CA GLU A 394 -1.00 13.04 26.81
C GLU A 394 -0.68 14.52 27.01
N ASP A 395 -1.50 15.26 27.77
CA ASP A 395 -1.20 16.63 28.19
C ASP A 395 0.04 16.69 29.11
N ALA A 396 0.12 15.78 30.09
CA ALA A 396 1.29 15.67 30.96
C ALA A 396 2.53 15.25 30.17
N LEU A 397 2.39 14.26 29.27
CA LEU A 397 3.48 13.79 28.42
C LEU A 397 3.96 14.90 27.47
N GLN A 398 3.06 15.67 26.86
CA GLN A 398 3.43 16.79 25.99
C GLN A 398 4.14 17.91 26.77
N LYS A 399 3.74 18.16 28.02
CA LYS A 399 4.46 19.13 28.87
C LYS A 399 5.92 18.70 29.09
N ASN A 400 6.17 17.42 29.33
CA ASN A 400 7.52 16.88 29.44
C ASN A 400 8.30 17.03 28.13
N VAL A 401 7.66 16.70 27.00
CA VAL A 401 8.24 16.89 25.65
C VAL A 401 8.68 18.35 25.45
N ASN A 402 7.79 19.30 25.76
CA ASN A 402 8.08 20.73 25.61
C ASN A 402 9.20 21.20 26.56
N GLN A 403 9.26 20.65 27.79
CA GLN A 403 10.31 20.98 28.74
C GLN A 403 11.69 20.51 28.27
N TRP A 404 11.76 19.35 27.61
CA TRP A 404 13.02 18.72 27.22
C TRP A 404 13.54 19.20 25.86
N TRP A 405 12.65 19.36 24.87
CA TRP A 405 13.04 19.66 23.49
C TRP A 405 12.49 20.99 22.96
N GLY A 406 11.76 21.76 23.79
CA GLY A 406 11.07 22.98 23.37
C GLY A 406 9.97 22.68 22.33
N ASP A 407 9.77 23.60 21.38
CA ASP A 407 8.77 23.44 20.32
C ASP A 407 9.14 22.36 19.27
N GLY A 408 10.40 21.90 19.29
CA GLY A 408 10.95 20.93 18.36
C GLY A 408 10.99 21.43 16.91
N LYS A 409 11.34 20.54 15.96
CA LYS A 409 11.28 20.85 14.53
C LYS A 409 9.81 21.02 14.11
N ALA A 410 9.45 22.18 13.55
CA ALA A 410 8.10 22.44 13.04
C ALA A 410 7.65 21.35 12.04
N MET A 411 6.33 21.09 11.99
CA MET A 411 5.76 20.21 10.98
C MET A 411 6.06 20.75 9.58
N ASN A 412 6.16 19.84 8.61
CA ASN A 412 6.28 20.24 7.20
C ASN A 412 5.11 21.19 6.84
N PRO A 413 5.37 22.32 6.15
CA PRO A 413 4.33 23.31 5.84
C PRO A 413 3.12 22.73 5.12
N VAL A 414 3.29 21.71 4.27
CA VAL A 414 2.17 21.04 3.57
C VAL A 414 1.19 20.41 4.57
N ILE A 415 1.72 19.80 5.64
CA ILE A 415 0.93 19.18 6.72
C ILE A 415 0.34 20.26 7.62
N ALA A 416 1.15 21.23 8.04
CA ALA A 416 0.71 22.33 8.90
C ALA A 416 -0.43 23.13 8.26
N ASN A 417 -0.30 23.48 6.97
CA ASN A 417 -1.33 24.20 6.22
C ASN A 417 -2.64 23.41 6.15
N ARG A 418 -2.56 22.08 6.01
CA ARG A 418 -3.75 21.22 5.97
C ARG A 418 -4.49 21.21 7.30
N LEU A 419 -3.77 21.27 8.42
CA LEU A 419 -4.35 21.32 9.77
C LEU A 419 -5.06 22.65 10.08
N LEU A 420 -4.73 23.74 9.37
CA LEU A 420 -5.41 25.03 9.49
C LEU A 420 -6.79 25.04 8.80
N ILE A 421 -7.08 24.08 7.94
CA ILE A 421 -8.34 24.03 7.20
C ILE A 421 -9.46 23.49 8.08
N ASN A 422 -10.56 24.23 8.13
CA ASN A 422 -11.80 23.86 8.81
C ASN A 422 -13.01 24.02 7.89
N ASN A 423 -14.22 23.79 8.42
CA ASN A 423 -15.45 23.86 7.64
C ASN A 423 -15.82 25.28 7.17
N GLU A 424 -15.27 26.32 7.80
CA GLU A 424 -15.53 27.73 7.50
C GLU A 424 -14.49 28.33 6.56
N THR A 425 -13.44 27.58 6.21
CA THR A 425 -12.36 28.08 5.36
C THR A 425 -12.90 28.35 3.96
N THR A 426 -12.74 29.59 3.49
CA THR A 426 -13.16 30.00 2.15
C THR A 426 -12.25 29.38 1.09
N MET A 427 -12.73 29.31 -0.15
CA MET A 427 -11.94 28.83 -1.29
C MET A 427 -10.63 29.61 -1.47
N MET A 428 -10.64 30.93 -1.28
CA MET A 428 -9.44 31.78 -1.43
C MET A 428 -8.40 31.53 -0.33
N ASN A 429 -8.85 31.36 0.92
CA ASN A 429 -7.94 31.02 2.02
C ASN A 429 -7.42 29.59 1.84
N ALA A 430 -8.28 28.66 1.44
CA ALA A 430 -7.90 27.28 1.18
C ALA A 430 -6.91 27.16 0.02
N SER A 431 -7.04 27.94 -1.06
CA SER A 431 -6.11 27.90 -2.18
C SER A 431 -4.72 28.44 -1.79
N SER A 432 -4.69 29.42 -0.88
CA SER A 432 -3.45 29.97 -0.34
C SER A 432 -2.72 28.99 0.58
N LEU A 433 -3.45 28.12 1.26
CA LEU A 433 -2.88 27.11 2.17
C LEU A 433 -2.56 25.78 1.47
N LEU A 434 -3.44 25.30 0.59
CA LEU A 434 -3.40 23.92 0.07
C LEU A 434 -2.71 23.79 -1.29
N LEU A 435 -2.79 24.82 -2.14
CA LEU A 435 -2.21 24.79 -3.48
C LEU A 435 -0.84 25.48 -3.42
N GLN A 436 0.20 24.71 -3.12
CA GLN A 436 1.56 25.17 -2.85
C GLN A 436 2.57 24.32 -3.68
N PRO A 437 2.62 24.54 -5.02
CA PRO A 437 3.44 23.74 -5.93
C PRO A 437 4.95 23.84 -5.65
N GLU A 438 5.40 24.90 -5.01
CA GLU A 438 6.80 25.16 -4.65
C GLU A 438 7.29 24.35 -3.45
N LEU A 439 6.39 23.78 -2.64
CA LEU A 439 6.77 22.95 -1.52
C LEU A 439 7.21 21.54 -1.98
N ASN A 440 8.00 20.87 -1.15
CA ASN A 440 8.45 19.51 -1.41
C ASN A 440 7.80 18.54 -0.41
N HIS A 441 6.64 18.00 -0.76
CA HIS A 441 6.02 16.89 -0.03
C HIS A 441 4.94 16.24 -0.91
N SER A 442 5.34 15.42 -1.88
CA SER A 442 4.43 15.01 -2.95
C SER A 442 3.15 14.28 -2.47
N MET A 443 3.25 13.37 -1.48
CA MET A 443 2.08 12.71 -0.89
C MET A 443 1.11 13.69 -0.21
N GLY A 444 1.64 14.63 0.58
CA GLY A 444 0.85 15.65 1.26
C GLY A 444 0.24 16.67 0.28
N GLN A 445 1.00 17.07 -0.75
CA GLN A 445 0.51 17.93 -1.81
C GLN A 445 -0.63 17.25 -2.58
N TYR A 446 -0.51 15.95 -2.87
CA TYR A 446 -1.56 15.21 -3.54
C TYR A 446 -2.84 15.18 -2.71
N ALA A 447 -2.72 14.90 -1.41
CA ALA A 447 -3.85 14.94 -0.48
C ALA A 447 -4.49 16.35 -0.40
N ASN A 448 -3.68 17.41 -0.39
CA ASN A 448 -4.14 18.79 -0.30
C ASN A 448 -4.85 19.26 -1.58
N VAL A 449 -4.25 19.00 -2.75
CA VAL A 449 -4.84 19.32 -4.06
C VAL A 449 -6.13 18.52 -4.27
N SER A 450 -6.13 17.23 -3.91
CA SER A 450 -7.31 16.38 -3.98
C SER A 450 -8.45 16.92 -3.11
N TYR A 451 -8.14 17.29 -1.86
CA TYR A 451 -9.13 17.89 -0.95
C TYR A 451 -9.66 19.21 -1.51
N PHE A 452 -8.78 20.05 -2.06
CA PHE A 452 -9.16 21.34 -2.64
C PHE A 452 -10.14 21.16 -3.81
N ILE A 453 -9.80 20.30 -4.77
CA ILE A 453 -10.64 20.02 -5.95
C ILE A 453 -12.01 19.50 -5.51
N LYS A 454 -12.04 18.47 -4.65
CA LYS A 454 -13.30 17.84 -4.19
C LYS A 454 -14.22 18.80 -3.42
N ARG A 455 -13.65 19.76 -2.69
CA ARG A 455 -14.41 20.65 -1.82
C ARG A 455 -14.84 21.94 -2.49
N TYR A 456 -13.96 22.55 -3.29
CA TYR A 456 -14.15 23.92 -3.76
C TYR A 456 -14.40 24.03 -5.26
N LEU A 457 -14.14 22.98 -6.04
CA LEU A 457 -14.38 22.99 -7.48
C LEU A 457 -15.62 22.17 -7.85
N THR A 458 -16.31 22.61 -8.89
CA THR A 458 -17.43 21.91 -9.52
C THR A 458 -17.14 21.72 -11.00
N PRO A 459 -17.80 20.79 -11.71
CA PRO A 459 -17.59 20.69 -13.14
C PRO A 459 -18.10 21.97 -13.83
N GLY A 460 -17.36 22.47 -14.82
CA GLY A 460 -17.83 23.55 -15.70
C GLY A 460 -17.97 24.92 -15.05
N MET A 461 -17.10 25.29 -14.12
CA MET A 461 -17.13 26.63 -13.50
C MET A 461 -16.96 27.73 -14.55
N VAL A 462 -17.89 28.69 -14.57
CA VAL A 462 -17.84 29.83 -15.52
C VAL A 462 -16.60 30.70 -15.30
N SER A 463 -16.15 30.82 -14.05
CA SER A 463 -14.93 31.54 -13.71
C SER A 463 -14.20 30.83 -12.58
N LEU A 464 -12.87 30.78 -12.69
CA LEU A 464 -11.97 30.29 -11.66
C LEU A 464 -10.94 31.40 -11.39
N ASP A 465 -10.68 31.69 -10.11
CA ASP A 465 -9.69 32.70 -9.73
C ASP A 465 -8.35 32.42 -10.41
N ARG A 466 -7.71 33.49 -10.91
CA ARG A 466 -6.46 33.38 -11.65
C ARG A 466 -5.36 32.73 -10.82
N GLY A 467 -5.27 33.05 -9.53
CA GLY A 467 -4.29 32.45 -8.62
C GLY A 467 -4.50 30.95 -8.44
N ILE A 468 -5.75 30.49 -8.38
CA ILE A 468 -6.06 29.05 -8.34
C ILE A 468 -5.65 28.37 -9.65
N LYS A 469 -6.04 28.96 -10.79
CA LYS A 469 -5.73 28.46 -12.13
C LYS A 469 -4.21 28.32 -12.33
N ASP A 470 -3.46 29.37 -12.02
CA ASP A 470 -2.01 29.42 -12.21
C ASP A 470 -1.29 28.37 -11.33
N LYS A 471 -1.78 28.15 -10.10
CA LYS A 471 -1.23 27.12 -9.20
C LYS A 471 -1.51 25.69 -9.70
N LEU A 472 -2.71 25.41 -10.21
CA LEU A 472 -3.00 24.11 -10.82
C LEU A 472 -2.18 23.89 -12.09
N ILE A 473 -1.99 24.93 -12.91
CA ILE A 473 -1.10 24.88 -14.08
C ILE A 473 0.34 24.58 -13.64
N ALA A 474 0.82 25.16 -12.54
CA ALA A 474 2.16 24.89 -12.03
C ALA A 474 2.35 23.41 -11.65
N TYR A 475 1.39 22.80 -10.95
CA TYR A 475 1.41 21.35 -10.69
C TYR A 475 1.34 20.51 -11.98
N ALA A 476 0.50 20.91 -12.94
CA ALA A 476 0.36 20.18 -14.21
C ALA A 476 1.60 20.26 -15.12
N LYS A 477 2.54 21.17 -14.83
CA LYS A 477 3.83 21.29 -15.53
C LYS A 477 4.98 20.55 -14.84
N GLN A 478 4.78 20.03 -13.63
CA GLN A 478 5.81 19.26 -12.92
C GLN A 478 5.98 17.88 -13.56
N ASP A 479 7.22 17.41 -13.62
CA ASP A 479 7.58 16.11 -14.21
C ASP A 479 8.07 15.11 -13.15
N GLU A 480 8.30 15.57 -11.92
CA GLU A 480 8.81 14.76 -10.81
C GLU A 480 7.78 13.76 -10.28
N ASP A 481 6.48 14.09 -10.37
CA ASP A 481 5.39 13.26 -9.87
C ASP A 481 4.20 13.22 -10.84
N ILE A 482 4.12 12.11 -11.56
CA ILE A 482 3.08 11.83 -12.56
C ILE A 482 1.66 11.80 -11.97
N ASP A 483 1.49 11.40 -10.71
CA ASP A 483 0.16 11.36 -10.08
C ASP A 483 -0.31 12.79 -9.77
N LEU A 484 0.56 13.64 -9.24
CA LEU A 484 0.26 15.05 -8.99
C LEU A 484 -0.03 15.81 -10.28
N LYS A 485 0.78 15.57 -11.32
CA LYS A 485 0.57 16.11 -12.67
C LYS A 485 -0.84 15.76 -13.18
N ALA A 486 -1.19 14.47 -13.16
CA ALA A 486 -2.49 13.99 -13.60
C ALA A 486 -3.65 14.55 -12.76
N LEU A 487 -3.49 14.69 -11.44
CA LEU A 487 -4.50 15.28 -10.57
C LEU A 487 -4.74 16.75 -10.87
N ALA A 488 -3.69 17.53 -11.12
CA ALA A 488 -3.82 18.93 -11.48
C ALA A 488 -4.47 19.11 -12.85
N MET A 489 -4.08 18.30 -13.84
CA MET A 489 -4.73 18.26 -15.16
C MET A 489 -6.20 17.87 -15.04
N ALA A 490 -6.52 16.87 -14.21
CA ALA A 490 -7.91 16.49 -13.93
C ALA A 490 -8.71 17.63 -13.28
N GLY A 491 -8.13 18.34 -12.31
CA GLY A 491 -8.77 19.50 -11.68
C GLY A 491 -9.05 20.64 -12.66
N LEU A 492 -8.08 20.94 -13.56
CA LEU A 492 -8.24 21.93 -14.63
C LEU A 492 -9.31 21.49 -15.63
N HIS A 493 -9.28 20.24 -16.09
CA HIS A 493 -10.27 19.71 -17.01
C HIS A 493 -11.67 19.75 -16.40
N TYR A 494 -11.82 19.17 -15.21
CA TYR A 494 -13.05 19.15 -14.44
C TYR A 494 -13.65 20.56 -14.30
N SER A 495 -12.89 21.51 -13.76
CA SER A 495 -13.42 22.83 -13.42
C SER A 495 -13.53 23.80 -14.59
N GLN A 496 -12.75 23.62 -15.66
CA GLN A 496 -12.59 24.61 -16.73
C GLN A 496 -12.65 23.98 -18.14
N TYR A 497 -13.33 22.84 -18.34
CA TYR A 497 -13.40 22.20 -19.67
C TYR A 497 -13.98 23.09 -20.78
N GLN A 498 -14.75 24.14 -20.45
CA GLN A 498 -15.29 25.11 -21.43
C GLN A 498 -14.32 26.26 -21.75
N ASN A 499 -13.18 26.35 -21.05
CA ASN A 499 -12.21 27.43 -21.21
C ASN A 499 -11.18 27.09 -22.31
N PRO A 500 -11.16 27.82 -23.44
CA PRO A 500 -10.26 27.50 -24.55
C PRO A 500 -8.77 27.56 -24.19
N GLU A 501 -8.37 28.45 -23.27
CA GLU A 501 -6.98 28.54 -22.81
C GLU A 501 -6.55 27.25 -22.09
N ILE A 502 -7.45 26.68 -21.29
CA ILE A 502 -7.18 25.43 -20.55
C ILE A 502 -7.18 24.24 -21.49
N GLN A 503 -8.12 24.17 -22.44
CA GLN A 503 -8.12 23.10 -23.44
C GLN A 503 -6.82 23.09 -24.25
N LEU A 504 -6.36 24.26 -24.71
CA LEU A 504 -5.09 24.40 -25.42
C LEU A 504 -3.91 23.98 -24.53
N PHE A 505 -3.86 24.47 -23.30
CA PHE A 505 -2.81 24.08 -22.35
C PHE A 505 -2.75 22.57 -22.12
N LEU A 506 -3.88 21.91 -21.87
CA LEU A 506 -3.94 20.46 -21.65
C LEU A 506 -3.46 19.69 -22.89
N THR A 507 -3.82 20.15 -24.08
CA THR A 507 -3.38 19.56 -25.35
C THR A 507 -1.87 19.70 -25.51
N GLU A 508 -1.32 20.90 -25.33
CA GLU A 508 0.12 21.13 -25.38
C GLU A 508 0.90 20.33 -24.33
N GLN A 509 0.33 20.10 -23.14
CA GLN A 509 0.97 19.26 -22.13
C GLN A 509 1.05 17.81 -22.59
N LEU A 510 -0.02 17.26 -23.18
CA LEU A 510 -0.01 15.89 -23.70
C LEU A 510 1.01 15.74 -24.85
N GLU A 511 1.08 16.70 -25.77
CA GLU A 511 2.05 16.68 -26.88
C GLU A 511 3.51 16.69 -26.41
N LYS A 512 3.79 17.24 -25.24
CA LYS A 512 5.13 17.28 -24.63
C LYS A 512 5.48 16.01 -23.85
N MET A 513 4.53 15.11 -23.61
CA MET A 513 4.74 13.90 -22.80
C MET A 513 5.30 12.76 -23.64
N GLU A 514 6.62 12.69 -23.76
CA GLU A 514 7.28 11.56 -24.40
C GLU A 514 7.22 10.30 -23.50
N GLY A 515 6.54 9.25 -23.96
CA GLY A 515 6.54 7.92 -23.32
C GLY A 515 5.70 7.79 -22.04
N ILE A 516 5.18 8.88 -21.47
CA ILE A 516 4.34 8.84 -20.24
C ILE A 516 2.89 9.29 -20.45
N GLU A 517 2.52 9.70 -21.67
CA GLU A 517 1.17 10.23 -21.97
C GLU A 517 0.05 9.26 -21.55
N GLU A 518 0.16 7.98 -21.94
CA GLU A 518 -0.82 6.94 -21.59
C GLU A 518 -0.98 6.80 -20.07
N SER A 519 0.14 6.83 -19.34
CA SER A 519 0.16 6.73 -17.88
C SER A 519 -0.50 7.93 -17.20
N VAL A 520 -0.34 9.13 -17.74
CA VAL A 520 -1.02 10.34 -17.25
C VAL A 520 -2.51 10.28 -17.57
N ARG A 521 -2.88 9.91 -18.80
CA ARG A 521 -4.28 9.78 -19.22
C ARG A 521 -5.06 8.78 -18.37
N HIS A 522 -4.49 7.61 -18.07
CA HIS A 522 -5.16 6.62 -17.21
C HIS A 522 -5.50 7.20 -15.83
N ARG A 523 -4.53 7.86 -15.18
CA ARG A 523 -4.77 8.52 -13.89
C ARG A 523 -5.82 9.62 -13.99
N TRP A 524 -5.70 10.48 -15.00
CA TRP A 524 -6.60 11.59 -15.23
C TRP A 524 -8.04 11.11 -15.45
N GLY A 525 -8.25 10.14 -16.35
CA GLY A 525 -9.57 9.55 -16.61
C GLY A 525 -10.17 8.90 -15.37
N LEU A 526 -9.40 8.13 -14.60
CA LEU A 526 -9.86 7.52 -13.35
C LEU A 526 -10.24 8.56 -12.28
N ILE A 527 -9.53 9.68 -12.21
CA ILE A 527 -9.88 10.78 -11.28
C ILE A 527 -11.23 11.39 -11.65
N LEU A 528 -11.48 11.61 -12.94
CA LEU A 528 -12.75 12.15 -13.42
C LEU A 528 -13.91 11.15 -13.24
N ASP A 529 -13.67 9.86 -13.51
CA ASP A 529 -14.64 8.79 -13.25
C ASP A 529 -14.99 8.70 -11.75
N TYR A 530 -13.99 8.84 -10.89
CA TYR A 530 -14.20 8.91 -9.44
C TYR A 530 -15.10 10.09 -9.05
N PHE A 531 -14.86 11.30 -9.59
CA PHE A 531 -15.73 12.45 -9.33
C PHE A 531 -17.17 12.20 -9.82
N GLY A 532 -17.32 11.61 -10.99
CA GLY A 532 -18.64 11.19 -11.50
C GLY A 532 -19.34 10.20 -10.58
N THR A 533 -18.59 9.21 -10.06
CA THR A 533 -19.09 8.21 -9.11
C THR A 533 -19.54 8.85 -7.80
N VAL A 534 -18.79 9.83 -7.28
CA VAL A 534 -19.19 10.56 -6.07
C VAL A 534 -20.53 11.28 -6.28
N PHE A 535 -20.71 11.99 -7.40
CA PHE A 535 -21.99 12.64 -7.71
C PHE A 535 -23.12 11.63 -7.92
N TYR A 536 -22.83 10.53 -8.60
CA TYR A 536 -23.79 9.45 -8.84
C TYR A 536 -24.33 8.87 -7.52
N LEU A 537 -23.44 8.63 -6.55
CA LEU A 537 -23.81 8.04 -5.25
C LEU A 537 -24.66 8.97 -4.38
N ILE A 538 -24.51 10.29 -4.52
CA ILE A 538 -25.35 11.28 -3.81
C ILE A 538 -26.62 11.66 -4.59
N GLY A 539 -26.86 11.03 -5.74
CA GLY A 539 -28.05 11.24 -6.57
C GLY A 539 -27.97 12.41 -7.57
N ASP A 540 -26.83 13.07 -7.70
CA ASP A 540 -26.64 14.15 -8.67
C ASP A 540 -26.27 13.59 -10.05
N ARG A 541 -27.29 13.14 -10.79
CA ARG A 541 -27.11 12.56 -12.12
C ARG A 541 -26.51 13.54 -13.15
N PRO A 542 -26.93 14.82 -13.24
CA PRO A 542 -26.36 15.74 -14.23
C PRO A 542 -24.85 15.93 -14.08
N ARG A 543 -24.35 16.22 -12.87
CA ARG A 543 -22.91 16.37 -12.64
C ARG A 543 -22.15 15.06 -12.78
N ALA A 544 -22.77 13.93 -12.43
CA ALA A 544 -22.18 12.62 -12.68
C ALA A 544 -21.95 12.38 -14.17
N ILE A 545 -22.97 12.62 -15.01
CA ILE A 545 -22.88 12.48 -16.47
C ILE A 545 -21.77 13.38 -17.02
N GLU A 546 -21.73 14.64 -16.60
CA GLU A 546 -20.71 15.60 -17.03
C GLU A 546 -19.29 15.07 -16.73
N CYS A 547 -19.03 14.61 -15.51
CA CYS A 547 -17.73 14.04 -15.15
C CYS A 547 -17.38 12.79 -15.96
N TYR A 548 -18.35 11.89 -16.20
CA TYR A 548 -18.13 10.68 -16.98
C TYR A 548 -17.87 10.97 -18.47
N GLU A 549 -18.50 11.99 -19.06
CA GLU A 549 -18.18 12.42 -20.43
C GLU A 549 -16.76 12.98 -20.49
N LEU A 550 -16.34 13.83 -19.54
CA LEU A 550 -14.96 14.31 -19.46
C LEU A 550 -13.96 13.16 -19.27
N ALA A 551 -14.30 12.15 -18.46
CA ALA A 551 -13.47 10.97 -18.28
C ALA A 551 -13.33 10.18 -19.59
N LYS A 552 -14.41 10.06 -20.35
CA LYS A 552 -14.45 9.39 -21.66
C LYS A 552 -13.69 10.16 -22.74
N GLU A 553 -13.61 11.48 -22.69
CA GLU A 553 -12.74 12.27 -23.58
C GLU A 553 -11.26 11.93 -23.37
N VAL A 554 -10.87 11.64 -22.13
CA VAL A 554 -9.49 11.26 -21.79
C VAL A 554 -9.23 9.78 -22.12
N LEU A 555 -10.18 8.89 -21.81
CA LEU A 555 -10.12 7.43 -21.97
C LEU A 555 -11.33 6.90 -22.77
N PRO A 556 -11.36 7.07 -24.10
CA PRO A 556 -12.54 6.77 -24.91
C PRO A 556 -12.91 5.29 -25.00
N ASN A 557 -11.94 4.40 -24.76
CA ASN A 557 -12.10 2.95 -24.88
C ASN A 557 -12.26 2.25 -23.52
N ASP A 558 -12.34 2.99 -22.42
CA ASP A 558 -12.49 2.40 -21.10
C ASP A 558 -13.93 1.88 -20.89
N HIS A 559 -14.04 0.57 -20.66
CA HIS A 559 -15.33 -0.11 -20.51
C HIS A 559 -16.07 0.30 -19.23
N GLN A 560 -15.35 0.57 -18.14
CA GLN A 560 -15.95 0.92 -16.85
C GLN A 560 -16.54 2.33 -16.89
N ILE A 561 -15.81 3.29 -17.48
CA ILE A 561 -16.29 4.66 -17.70
C ILE A 561 -17.54 4.65 -18.59
N ALA A 562 -17.53 3.89 -19.69
CA ALA A 562 -18.68 3.77 -20.57
C ALA A 562 -19.93 3.20 -19.86
N GLU A 563 -19.73 2.19 -19.00
CA GLU A 563 -20.81 1.58 -18.22
C GLU A 563 -21.35 2.52 -17.13
N ASN A 564 -20.47 3.25 -16.45
CA ASN A 564 -20.84 4.26 -15.46
C ASN A 564 -21.67 5.38 -16.10
N LEU A 565 -21.23 5.89 -17.26
CA LEU A 565 -21.96 6.89 -18.04
C LEU A 565 -23.34 6.37 -18.45
N ARG A 566 -23.43 5.12 -18.93
CA ARG A 566 -24.70 4.50 -19.29
C ARG A 566 -25.65 4.42 -18.10
N LYS A 567 -25.18 3.94 -16.94
CA LYS A 567 -25.95 3.87 -15.70
C LYS A 567 -26.42 5.22 -15.18
N ALA A 568 -25.67 6.29 -15.45
CA ALA A 568 -26.05 7.64 -15.02
C ALA A 568 -27.15 8.27 -15.90
N LYS A 569 -27.22 7.86 -17.18
CA LYS A 569 -28.25 8.32 -18.14
C LYS A 569 -29.57 7.57 -18.02
N THR A 570 -29.56 6.37 -17.44
CA THR A 570 -30.74 5.57 -17.10
C THR A 570 -31.24 5.89 -15.70
#